data_AF-A0A2V6BEI3-F1
#
_entry.id   AF-A0A2V6BEI3-F1
#
_cell.length_a   1.000
_cell.length_b   1.000
_cell.length_c   1.000
_cell.angle_alpha   90.00
_cell.angle_beta   90.00
_cell.angle_gamma   90.00
#
_symmetry.space_group_name_H-M   'P 1'
#
loop_
_entity.id
_entity.type
_entity.pdbx_description
1 polymer ?
#
loop_
_entity_poly.entity_id
_entity_poly.type
_entity_poly.pdbx_seq_one_letter_code
_entity_poly.pdbx_strand_id
1 'polypeptide(L)'
;MGRRLSTIHSRQRCASQLRRLIARRAASRSDSIKLITLTVAAVYDRRTPWRKIVGGHGPRLQHKYRPLRAKQVASDTDAPKLVDWLKKIIAEKMDEIVSIKSRVPEVRAIAERRGDFRDFGSAIRRTDKSVRVIAETKKASPSAGLIAAKYDPAQVARRYADAGADAISVLTEQNYFGGQPEHLIAVRQAVALPVLRKDFIIDEAQILESVAIGADALLLIVAALKPQQLNALHHFATTHKMSVLVEVHTRDEIGMAVDAGAKIIGINNRNLTTLEVDLATTEKLLPEIPKGITIVSESGIRTMGDLKRMAAYPVDAVLVGEGLMRGDLSIEERW
;
A
#
# COMPACT_ATOMS: atom_id res chain seq x y z
N MET A 1 36.23 -19.61 17.59
CA MET A 1 34.79 -19.75 17.95
C MET A 1 34.12 -18.44 18.46
N GLY A 2 34.72 -17.25 18.30
CA GLY A 2 34.24 -16.01 18.96
C GLY A 2 33.46 -14.97 18.13
N ARG A 3 33.29 -15.15 16.81
CA ARG A 3 32.64 -14.12 15.95
C ARG A 3 31.14 -14.35 15.66
N ARG A 4 30.56 -15.49 16.05
CA ARG A 4 29.11 -15.78 15.87
C ARG A 4 28.23 -15.34 17.05
N LEU A 5 28.79 -15.12 18.23
CA LEU A 5 28.02 -14.74 19.42
C LEU A 5 27.75 -13.23 19.52
N SER A 6 28.64 -12.37 18.98
CA SER A 6 28.49 -10.90 19.05
C SER A 6 27.39 -10.37 18.11
N THR A 7 27.18 -11.01 16.96
CA THR A 7 26.15 -10.65 15.97
C THR A 7 24.75 -11.04 16.42
N ILE A 8 24.58 -12.10 17.21
CA ILE A 8 23.28 -12.48 17.78
C ILE A 8 22.88 -11.50 18.89
N HIS A 9 23.82 -11.12 19.77
CA HIS A 9 23.57 -10.16 20.84
C HIS A 9 23.25 -8.75 20.33
N SER A 10 23.89 -8.30 19.23
CA SER A 10 23.59 -6.99 18.63
C SER A 10 22.21 -6.95 17.96
N ARG A 11 21.80 -8.04 17.28
CA ARG A 11 20.48 -8.19 16.65
C ARG A 11 19.35 -8.21 17.69
N GLN A 12 19.52 -8.93 18.80
CA GLN A 12 18.55 -8.95 19.89
C GLN A 12 18.38 -7.58 20.57
N ARG A 13 19.49 -6.83 20.76
CA ARG A 13 19.43 -5.47 21.32
C ARG A 13 18.69 -4.50 20.41
N CYS A 14 18.96 -4.52 19.11
CA CYS A 14 18.30 -3.67 18.12
C CYS A 14 16.78 -3.95 18.06
N ALA A 15 16.39 -5.23 17.98
CA ALA A 15 14.98 -5.63 18.01
C ALA A 15 14.29 -5.24 19.34
N SER A 16 14.99 -5.32 20.48
CA SER A 16 14.44 -4.91 21.79
C SER A 16 14.27 -3.40 21.94
N GLN A 17 15.14 -2.61 21.31
CA GLN A 17 15.04 -1.14 21.29
C GLN A 17 13.89 -0.71 20.38
N LEU A 18 13.79 -1.30 19.19
CA LEU A 18 12.69 -1.03 18.26
C LEU A 18 11.33 -1.44 18.83
N ARG A 19 11.25 -2.64 19.46
CA ARG A 19 10.04 -3.07 20.18
C ARG A 19 9.68 -2.14 21.33
N ARG A 20 10.65 -1.58 22.06
CA ARG A 20 10.39 -0.58 23.11
C ARG A 20 9.90 0.75 22.52
N LEU A 21 10.49 1.19 21.42
CA LEU A 21 10.08 2.39 20.69
C LEU A 21 8.64 2.27 20.16
N ILE A 22 8.28 1.07 19.72
CA ILE A 22 6.97 0.71 19.23
C ILE A 22 5.97 0.50 20.39
N ALA A 23 6.32 -0.23 21.45
CA ALA A 23 5.41 -0.52 22.57
C ALA A 23 5.02 0.74 23.37
N ARG A 24 5.91 1.74 23.46
CA ARG A 24 5.59 3.07 24.01
C ARG A 24 4.42 3.75 23.30
N ARG A 25 4.15 3.40 22.02
CA ARG A 25 3.03 3.89 21.19
C ARG A 25 1.68 3.30 21.57
N ALA A 26 1.63 2.03 21.97
CA ALA A 26 0.37 1.37 22.35
C ALA A 26 -0.19 1.97 23.65
N ALA A 27 0.71 2.31 24.59
CA ALA A 27 0.34 2.93 25.86
C ALA A 27 -0.13 4.39 25.70
N SER A 28 0.54 5.21 24.87
CA SER A 28 0.20 6.63 24.75
C SER A 28 -1.08 6.90 23.93
N ARG A 29 -1.45 6.01 22.99
CA ARG A 29 -2.69 6.13 22.20
C ARG A 29 -3.95 5.89 23.04
N SER A 30 -3.89 5.05 24.08
CA SER A 30 -5.00 4.87 25.04
C SER A 30 -5.36 6.19 25.75
N ASP A 31 -4.35 7.02 26.04
CA ASP A 31 -4.55 8.29 26.74
C ASP A 31 -4.92 9.44 25.78
N SER A 32 -4.44 9.40 24.54
CA SER A 32 -4.79 10.40 23.52
C SER A 32 -6.25 10.28 23.03
N ILE A 33 -6.81 9.06 23.01
CA ILE A 33 -8.23 8.85 22.65
C ILE A 33 -9.16 9.42 23.73
N LYS A 34 -8.76 9.46 25.01
CA LYS A 34 -9.56 10.11 26.08
C LYS A 34 -9.46 11.63 26.07
N LEU A 35 -8.36 12.21 25.58
CA LEU A 35 -8.17 13.66 25.57
C LEU A 35 -8.83 14.35 24.37
N ILE A 36 -9.01 13.67 23.24
CA ILE A 36 -9.59 14.24 22.01
C ILE A 36 -11.13 14.29 22.05
N THR A 37 -11.78 13.51 22.92
CA THR A 37 -13.25 13.58 23.11
C THR A 37 -13.72 14.87 23.80
N LEU A 38 -12.82 15.72 24.30
CA LEU A 38 -13.16 16.91 25.09
C LEU A 38 -12.87 18.27 24.42
N THR A 39 -12.34 18.33 23.19
CA THR A 39 -11.90 19.62 22.59
C THR A 39 -12.50 19.96 21.22
N VAL A 40 -13.44 19.17 20.67
CA VAL A 40 -14.06 19.45 19.35
C VAL A 40 -15.43 20.17 19.44
N ALA A 41 -15.88 20.58 20.63
CA ALA A 41 -17.18 21.25 20.80
C ALA A 41 -17.15 22.80 20.73
N ALA A 42 -16.02 23.44 20.41
CA ALA A 42 -15.86 24.90 20.64
C ALA A 42 -15.60 25.77 19.39
N VAL A 43 -15.69 25.25 18.17
CA VAL A 43 -15.48 26.08 16.96
C VAL A 43 -16.52 25.73 15.91
N TYR A 44 -17.70 26.35 15.97
CA TYR A 44 -18.53 26.77 14.83
C TYR A 44 -19.84 27.41 15.38
N ASP A 45 -19.74 28.65 15.86
CA ASP A 45 -20.90 29.54 16.00
C ASP A 45 -20.72 30.72 15.04
N ARG A 46 -21.66 30.89 14.10
CA ARG A 46 -21.79 32.10 13.29
C ARG A 46 -23.27 32.43 13.10
N ARG A 47 -23.75 33.41 13.85
CA ARG A 47 -24.98 34.18 13.60
C ARG A 47 -24.66 35.67 13.56
N THR A 48 -24.82 36.35 12.41
CA THR A 48 -25.75 37.49 12.20
C THR A 48 -25.54 38.23 10.86
N PRO A 49 -26.59 38.88 10.29
CA PRO A 49 -26.62 39.47 8.95
C PRO A 49 -26.67 41.01 8.93
N TRP A 50 -26.34 41.66 7.80
CA TRP A 50 -26.63 43.08 7.55
C TRP A 50 -27.17 43.36 6.13
N ARG A 51 -28.07 44.35 6.07
CA ARG A 51 -28.97 44.72 4.94
C ARG A 51 -28.60 46.10 4.35
N LYS A 52 -28.85 46.23 3.02
CA LYS A 52 -29.27 47.42 2.20
C LYS A 52 -28.29 48.61 2.07
N ILE A 53 -28.21 49.29 0.90
CA ILE A 53 -29.05 50.45 0.50
C ILE A 53 -28.80 50.92 -0.98
N VAL A 54 -29.90 51.19 -1.71
CA VAL A 54 -30.28 52.01 -2.94
C VAL A 54 -29.31 52.37 -4.11
N GLY A 55 -29.74 52.67 -5.35
CA GLY A 55 -31.09 52.92 -5.94
C GLY A 55 -31.08 53.37 -7.43
N GLY A 56 -32.27 53.64 -8.03
CA GLY A 56 -32.53 54.41 -9.28
C GLY A 56 -33.02 53.60 -10.52
N HIS A 57 -34.32 53.40 -10.77
CA HIS A 57 -35.31 54.19 -11.59
C HIS A 57 -35.23 54.08 -13.13
N GLY A 58 -36.27 53.48 -13.75
CA GLY A 58 -36.62 53.52 -15.17
C GLY A 58 -37.89 52.69 -15.48
N PRO A 59 -38.79 53.09 -16.42
CA PRO A 59 -40.22 52.76 -16.36
C PRO A 59 -40.65 51.48 -17.10
N ARG A 60 -41.78 50.93 -16.65
CA ARG A 60 -42.44 49.70 -17.12
C ARG A 60 -43.12 49.88 -18.49
N LEU A 61 -42.99 48.88 -19.35
CA LEU A 61 -43.97 48.56 -20.39
C LEU A 61 -44.41 47.10 -20.23
N GLN A 62 -45.73 46.91 -20.14
CA GLN A 62 -46.40 45.63 -20.00
C GLN A 62 -46.59 45.01 -21.39
N HIS A 63 -46.09 43.80 -21.62
CA HIS A 63 -46.68 42.92 -22.63
C HIS A 63 -46.71 41.47 -22.15
N LYS A 64 -47.93 40.94 -22.09
CA LYS A 64 -48.25 39.54 -21.83
C LYS A 64 -47.72 38.71 -22.99
N TYR A 65 -46.60 38.03 -22.79
CA TYR A 65 -46.22 36.87 -23.58
C TYR A 65 -46.19 35.66 -22.66
N ARG A 66 -46.98 34.64 -22.99
CA ARG A 66 -47.05 33.35 -22.32
C ARG A 66 -46.38 32.32 -23.24
N PRO A 67 -45.08 32.02 -23.09
CA PRO A 67 -44.48 30.95 -23.86
C PRO A 67 -44.68 29.61 -23.14
N LEU A 68 -44.80 28.58 -23.97
CA LEU A 68 -45.02 27.18 -23.65
C LEU A 68 -43.97 26.67 -22.64
N ARG A 69 -44.40 25.84 -21.69
CA ARG A 69 -43.50 25.17 -20.72
C ARG A 69 -42.41 24.42 -21.48
N ALA A 70 -41.17 24.92 -21.40
CA ALA A 70 -40.00 24.09 -21.65
C ALA A 70 -40.06 22.93 -20.66
N LYS A 71 -40.10 21.69 -21.17
CA LYS A 71 -39.87 20.51 -20.35
C LYS A 71 -38.51 20.68 -19.71
N GLN A 72 -38.51 20.80 -18.39
CA GLN A 72 -37.33 20.76 -17.56
C GLN A 72 -36.69 19.39 -17.80
N VAL A 73 -35.63 19.34 -18.61
CA VAL A 73 -34.74 18.19 -18.68
C VAL A 73 -34.15 18.10 -17.28
N ALA A 74 -34.53 17.06 -16.54
CA ALA A 74 -33.93 16.77 -15.26
C ALA A 74 -32.42 16.70 -15.47
N SER A 75 -31.68 17.57 -14.78
CA SER A 75 -30.24 17.49 -14.70
C SER A 75 -29.90 16.27 -13.84
N ASP A 76 -29.70 15.12 -14.48
CA ASP A 76 -29.08 13.94 -13.87
C ASP A 76 -27.67 14.33 -13.39
N THR A 77 -27.59 14.80 -12.15
CA THR A 77 -26.33 15.04 -11.43
C THR A 77 -26.42 14.46 -10.03
N ASP A 78 -27.02 13.27 -9.92
CA ASP A 78 -26.93 12.40 -8.74
C ASP A 78 -26.18 11.10 -9.06
N ALA A 79 -25.15 11.19 -9.90
CA ALA A 79 -24.10 10.16 -9.91
C ALA A 79 -23.34 10.29 -8.58
N PRO A 80 -23.27 9.24 -7.73
CA PRO A 80 -22.50 9.30 -6.50
C PRO A 80 -21.07 9.69 -6.87
N LYS A 81 -20.58 10.81 -6.33
CA LYS A 81 -19.18 11.21 -6.48
C LYS A 81 -18.34 10.04 -5.98
N LEU A 82 -17.73 9.28 -6.89
CA LEU A 82 -16.80 8.22 -6.53
C LEU A 82 -15.76 8.85 -5.61
N VAL A 83 -15.76 8.42 -4.35
CA VAL A 83 -14.73 8.81 -3.41
C VAL A 83 -13.44 8.24 -3.96
N ASP A 84 -12.49 9.10 -4.25
CA ASP A 84 -11.14 8.70 -4.62
C ASP A 84 -10.48 8.07 -3.39
N TRP A 85 -10.58 6.73 -3.32
CA TRP A 85 -10.09 5.92 -2.21
C TRP A 85 -8.61 6.17 -1.94
N LEU A 86 -7.83 6.33 -3.00
CA LEU A 86 -6.40 6.59 -2.90
C LEU A 86 -6.12 7.94 -2.24
N LYS A 87 -6.82 9.01 -2.67
CA LYS A 87 -6.68 10.33 -2.03
C LYS A 87 -7.03 10.29 -0.55
N LYS A 88 -8.08 9.55 -0.18
CA LYS A 88 -8.49 9.41 1.22
C LYS A 88 -7.41 8.74 2.06
N ILE A 89 -6.85 7.63 1.57
CA ILE A 89 -5.77 6.90 2.24
C ILE A 89 -4.53 7.78 2.39
N ILE A 90 -4.13 8.49 1.34
CA ILE A 90 -2.96 9.38 1.36
C ILE A 90 -3.13 10.52 2.37
N ALA A 91 -4.33 11.11 2.45
CA ALA A 91 -4.61 12.19 3.40
C ALA A 91 -4.42 11.72 4.86
N GLU A 92 -4.97 10.55 5.21
CA GLU A 92 -4.84 9.96 6.54
C GLU A 92 -3.40 9.48 6.83
N LYS A 93 -2.63 9.12 5.80
CA LYS A 93 -1.23 8.70 5.94
C LYS A 93 -0.32 9.82 6.44
N MET A 94 -0.65 11.08 6.16
CA MET A 94 0.15 12.23 6.59
C MET A 94 0.27 12.33 8.11
N ASP A 95 -0.80 12.06 8.84
CA ASP A 95 -0.80 12.06 10.31
C ASP A 95 0.11 10.97 10.87
N GLU A 96 0.13 9.79 10.23
CA GLU A 96 1.06 8.70 10.60
C GLU A 96 2.52 9.10 10.34
N ILE A 97 2.79 9.76 9.23
CA ILE A 97 4.14 10.20 8.85
C ILE A 97 4.70 11.22 9.83
N VAL A 98 3.89 12.15 10.35
CA VAL A 98 4.32 13.10 11.38
C VAL A 98 4.88 12.36 12.60
N SER A 99 4.23 11.28 13.02
CA SER A 99 4.72 10.45 14.12
C SER A 99 6.06 9.78 13.80
N ILE A 100 6.24 9.25 12.58
CA ILE A 100 7.51 8.65 12.17
C ILE A 100 8.62 9.72 12.13
N LYS A 101 8.32 10.90 11.58
CA LYS A 101 9.25 12.04 11.46
C LYS A 101 9.82 12.50 12.80
N SER A 102 9.00 12.49 13.85
CA SER A 102 9.46 12.83 15.22
C SER A 102 10.58 11.92 15.74
N ARG A 103 10.76 10.74 15.14
CA ARG A 103 11.73 9.71 15.54
C ARG A 103 12.78 9.41 14.47
N VAL A 104 12.84 10.20 13.40
CA VAL A 104 13.79 9.96 12.30
C VAL A 104 15.22 9.78 12.77
N PRO A 105 15.78 10.55 13.73
CA PRO A 105 17.15 10.31 14.21
C PRO A 105 17.38 8.89 14.74
N GLU A 106 16.43 8.38 15.54
CA GLU A 106 16.52 7.04 16.13
C GLU A 106 16.31 5.94 15.08
N VAL A 107 15.30 6.13 14.22
CA VAL A 107 14.95 5.17 13.16
C VAL A 107 16.07 5.10 12.12
N ARG A 108 16.65 6.23 11.74
CA ARG A 108 17.80 6.30 10.83
C ARG A 108 18.99 5.54 11.38
N ALA A 109 19.34 5.76 12.64
CA ALA A 109 20.45 5.04 13.27
C ALA A 109 20.23 3.52 13.30
N ILE A 110 18.99 3.05 13.45
CA ILE A 110 18.66 1.62 13.34
C ILE A 110 18.80 1.15 11.89
N ALA A 111 18.24 1.89 10.94
CA ALA A 111 18.24 1.56 9.52
C ALA A 111 19.66 1.44 8.96
N GLU A 112 20.54 2.41 9.25
CA GLU A 112 21.93 2.45 8.78
C GLU A 112 22.79 1.30 9.33
N ARG A 113 22.43 0.77 10.50
CA ARG A 113 23.12 -0.38 11.11
C ARG A 113 22.63 -1.73 10.59
N ARG A 114 21.52 -1.77 9.85
CA ARG A 114 20.97 -3.03 9.35
C ARG A 114 21.84 -3.57 8.21
N GLY A 115 22.12 -4.87 8.26
CA GLY A 115 22.95 -5.55 7.26
C GLY A 115 22.47 -6.95 6.89
N ASP A 116 21.28 -7.36 7.33
CA ASP A 116 20.73 -8.72 7.15
C ASP A 116 19.54 -8.75 6.17
N PHE A 117 19.65 -7.99 5.08
CA PHE A 117 18.68 -7.98 4.00
C PHE A 117 18.64 -9.34 3.28
N ARG A 118 17.44 -9.82 3.02
CA ARG A 118 17.18 -10.98 2.17
C ARG A 118 16.94 -10.49 0.74
N ASP A 119 17.47 -11.19 -0.25
CA ASP A 119 17.36 -10.77 -1.64
C ASP A 119 15.96 -11.03 -2.20
N PHE A 120 15.06 -10.06 -2.02
CA PHE A 120 13.68 -10.14 -2.52
C PHE A 120 13.63 -10.23 -4.05
N GLY A 121 14.41 -9.40 -4.76
CA GLY A 121 14.41 -9.36 -6.22
C GLY A 121 14.81 -10.68 -6.86
N SER A 122 15.85 -11.34 -6.34
CA SER A 122 16.24 -12.68 -6.82
C SER A 122 15.23 -13.76 -6.45
N ALA A 123 14.62 -13.68 -5.25
CA ALA A 123 13.65 -14.68 -4.80
C ALA A 123 12.39 -14.73 -5.68
N ILE A 124 11.94 -13.58 -6.19
CA ILE A 124 10.72 -13.49 -7.00
C ILE A 124 10.97 -13.55 -8.52
N ARG A 125 12.23 -13.62 -8.96
CA ARG A 125 12.56 -13.74 -10.38
C ARG A 125 12.29 -15.17 -10.86
N ARG A 126 11.63 -15.31 -12.00
CA ARG A 126 11.37 -16.62 -12.62
C ARG A 126 12.60 -17.05 -13.39
N THR A 127 13.21 -18.14 -12.93
CA THR A 127 14.43 -18.73 -13.53
C THR A 127 14.14 -20.06 -14.22
N ASP A 128 12.95 -20.61 -14.01
CA ASP A 128 12.47 -21.87 -14.56
C ASP A 128 11.03 -21.68 -15.08
N LYS A 129 10.33 -22.78 -15.37
CA LYS A 129 8.95 -22.70 -15.84
C LYS A 129 7.97 -22.28 -14.74
N SER A 130 8.35 -22.27 -13.46
CA SER A 130 7.42 -22.04 -12.36
C SER A 130 7.30 -20.56 -12.01
N VAL A 131 6.07 -20.05 -12.00
CA VAL A 131 5.80 -18.69 -11.50
C VAL A 131 6.10 -18.61 -9.99
N ARG A 132 6.73 -17.53 -9.56
CA ARG A 132 7.03 -17.28 -8.15
C ARG A 132 5.81 -16.73 -7.41
N VAL A 133 5.67 -17.05 -6.12
CA VAL A 133 4.52 -16.63 -5.31
C VAL A 133 4.94 -15.69 -4.19
N ILE A 134 4.42 -14.47 -4.23
CA ILE A 134 4.47 -13.51 -3.13
C ILE A 134 3.16 -13.65 -2.35
N ALA A 135 3.21 -14.34 -1.21
CA ALA A 135 2.02 -14.63 -0.42
C ALA A 135 1.72 -13.48 0.55
N GLU A 136 0.53 -12.90 0.46
CA GLU A 136 0.13 -11.74 1.23
C GLU A 136 -0.64 -12.13 2.51
N THR A 137 -0.15 -11.64 3.64
CA THR A 137 -0.85 -11.71 4.92
C THR A 137 -1.69 -10.46 5.12
N LYS A 138 -3.01 -10.62 5.27
CA LYS A 138 -3.92 -9.51 5.55
C LYS A 138 -5.04 -9.91 6.51
N LYS A 139 -5.42 -8.98 7.38
CA LYS A 139 -6.55 -9.13 8.30
C LYS A 139 -7.87 -8.80 7.63
N ALA A 140 -7.87 -7.75 6.82
CA ALA A 140 -9.04 -7.22 6.13
C ALA A 140 -8.63 -6.60 4.78
N SER A 141 -9.61 -6.30 3.94
CA SER A 141 -9.45 -5.38 2.80
C SER A 141 -10.73 -4.58 2.58
N PRO A 142 -10.66 -3.39 1.95
CA PRO A 142 -11.85 -2.61 1.57
C PRO A 142 -12.86 -3.39 0.74
N SER A 143 -12.37 -4.30 -0.11
CA SER A 143 -13.19 -5.11 -1.02
C SER A 143 -13.82 -6.35 -0.39
N ALA A 144 -13.22 -6.92 0.66
CA ALA A 144 -13.64 -8.20 1.25
C ALA A 144 -14.08 -8.08 2.71
N GLY A 145 -13.93 -6.91 3.33
CA GLY A 145 -14.19 -6.71 4.75
C GLY A 145 -13.20 -7.48 5.63
N LEU A 146 -13.66 -7.99 6.76
CA LEU A 146 -12.86 -8.82 7.67
C LEU A 146 -12.64 -10.21 7.08
N ILE A 147 -11.38 -10.57 6.82
CA ILE A 147 -11.02 -11.88 6.22
C ILE A 147 -10.76 -12.91 7.32
N ALA A 148 -10.12 -12.52 8.43
CA ALA A 148 -9.82 -13.40 9.54
C ALA A 148 -10.09 -12.73 10.90
N ALA A 149 -11.05 -13.27 11.66
CA ALA A 149 -11.39 -12.77 12.99
C ALA A 149 -10.25 -12.97 14.02
N LYS A 150 -9.53 -14.09 13.92
CA LYS A 150 -8.27 -14.34 14.64
C LYS A 150 -7.13 -14.30 13.64
N TYR A 151 -6.44 -13.16 13.56
CA TYR A 151 -5.34 -12.93 12.64
C TYR A 151 -4.00 -12.95 13.39
N ASP A 152 -3.21 -14.01 13.18
CA ASP A 152 -1.80 -14.08 13.58
C ASP A 152 -0.94 -14.06 12.30
N PRO A 153 -0.32 -12.91 11.96
CA PRO A 153 0.46 -12.76 10.73
C PRO A 153 1.67 -13.71 10.71
N ALA A 154 2.28 -14.00 11.86
CA ALA A 154 3.43 -14.89 11.94
C ALA A 154 3.04 -16.35 11.69
N GLN A 155 1.88 -16.79 12.20
CA GLN A 155 1.36 -18.12 11.92
C GLN A 155 0.97 -18.29 10.46
N VAL A 156 0.30 -17.30 9.88
CA VAL A 156 -0.07 -17.31 8.45
C VAL A 156 1.18 -17.35 7.57
N ALA A 157 2.18 -16.50 7.85
CA ALA A 157 3.42 -16.49 7.09
C ALA A 157 4.19 -17.81 7.15
N ARG A 158 4.22 -18.49 8.31
CA ARG A 158 4.81 -19.84 8.42
C ARG A 158 4.12 -20.84 7.50
N ARG A 159 2.78 -20.87 7.51
CA ARG A 159 2.02 -21.75 6.61
C ARG A 159 2.33 -21.48 5.14
N TYR A 160 2.42 -20.20 4.74
CA TYR A 160 2.79 -19.85 3.37
C TYR A 160 4.22 -20.26 3.02
N ALA A 161 5.16 -20.11 3.95
CA ALA A 161 6.53 -20.56 3.75
C ALA A 161 6.62 -22.08 3.62
N ASP A 162 5.91 -22.82 4.49
CA ASP A 162 5.84 -24.28 4.47
C ASP A 162 5.18 -24.79 3.17
N ALA A 163 4.19 -24.06 2.66
CA ALA A 163 3.51 -24.34 1.38
C ALA A 163 4.35 -23.94 0.15
N GLY A 164 5.52 -23.31 0.33
CA GLY A 164 6.46 -23.03 -0.76
C GLY A 164 6.41 -21.63 -1.37
N ALA A 165 5.87 -20.63 -0.66
CA ALA A 165 5.95 -19.23 -1.08
C ALA A 165 7.41 -18.77 -1.24
N ASP A 166 7.67 -17.89 -2.20
CA ASP A 166 9.02 -17.37 -2.47
C ASP A 166 9.29 -16.06 -1.70
N ALA A 167 8.24 -15.30 -1.39
CA ALA A 167 8.30 -14.12 -0.55
C ALA A 167 6.98 -13.90 0.21
N ILE A 168 7.02 -13.09 1.27
CA ILE A 168 5.83 -12.71 2.03
C ILE A 168 5.56 -11.21 1.87
N SER A 169 4.33 -10.86 1.52
CA SER A 169 3.83 -9.48 1.56
C SER A 169 3.06 -9.25 2.85
N VAL A 170 3.36 -8.17 3.58
CA VAL A 170 2.69 -7.83 4.84
C VAL A 170 2.05 -6.45 4.72
N LEU A 171 0.73 -6.40 4.86
CA LEU A 171 0.01 -5.13 4.98
C LEU A 171 0.33 -4.46 6.31
N THR A 172 0.84 -3.23 6.25
CA THR A 172 1.09 -2.39 7.44
C THR A 172 0.18 -1.17 7.55
N GLU A 173 -0.68 -0.96 6.56
CA GLU A 173 -1.72 0.08 6.56
C GLU A 173 -2.81 -0.25 7.61
N GLN A 174 -3.09 0.70 8.51
CA GLN A 174 -3.92 0.48 9.70
C GLN A 174 -5.42 0.65 9.45
N ASN A 175 -5.81 1.70 8.73
CA ASN A 175 -7.19 2.20 8.74
C ASN A 175 -8.13 1.34 7.90
N TYR A 176 -7.62 0.72 6.85
CA TYR A 176 -8.39 0.02 5.83
C TYR A 176 -8.06 -1.46 5.73
N PHE A 177 -6.81 -1.84 6.02
CA PHE A 177 -6.36 -3.23 5.93
C PHE A 177 -6.16 -3.89 7.30
N GLY A 178 -6.25 -3.12 8.40
CA GLY A 178 -6.04 -3.61 9.76
C GLY A 178 -4.61 -4.13 10.00
N GLY A 179 -3.66 -3.67 9.20
CA GLY A 179 -2.24 -3.95 9.29
C GLY A 179 -1.55 -3.04 10.31
N GLN A 180 -0.34 -3.39 10.75
CA GLN A 180 0.50 -2.55 11.60
C GLN A 180 1.98 -2.92 11.38
N PRO A 181 2.96 -2.00 11.59
CA PRO A 181 4.39 -2.31 11.45
C PRO A 181 4.85 -3.54 12.26
N GLU A 182 4.20 -3.82 13.38
CA GLU A 182 4.48 -4.94 14.26
C GLU A 182 4.20 -6.30 13.61
N HIS A 183 3.22 -6.35 12.70
CA HIS A 183 2.95 -7.56 11.93
C HIS A 183 4.16 -7.93 11.06
N LEU A 184 4.81 -6.93 10.44
CA LEU A 184 5.99 -7.16 9.62
C LEU A 184 7.15 -7.67 10.47
N ILE A 185 7.38 -7.08 11.65
CA ILE A 185 8.42 -7.56 12.59
C ILE A 185 8.16 -9.02 12.97
N ALA A 186 6.91 -9.36 13.32
CA ALA A 186 6.53 -10.71 13.70
C ALA A 186 6.74 -11.72 12.55
N VAL A 187 6.32 -11.36 11.33
CA VAL A 187 6.53 -12.17 10.12
C VAL A 187 8.02 -12.34 9.82
N ARG A 188 8.79 -11.26 9.82
CA ARG A 188 10.22 -11.28 9.51
C ARG A 188 11.03 -12.17 10.47
N GLN A 189 10.55 -12.32 11.70
CA GLN A 189 11.12 -13.22 12.71
C GLN A 189 10.64 -14.67 12.57
N ALA A 190 9.47 -14.89 12.00
CA ALA A 190 8.83 -16.19 11.90
C ALA A 190 9.29 -17.02 10.69
N VAL A 191 9.74 -16.38 9.60
CA VAL A 191 10.12 -17.05 8.35
C VAL A 191 11.53 -16.67 7.88
N ALA A 192 12.12 -17.51 7.02
CA ALA A 192 13.39 -17.24 6.35
C ALA A 192 13.25 -16.46 5.03
N LEU A 193 12.04 -16.39 4.47
CA LEU A 193 11.72 -15.72 3.20
C LEU A 193 11.88 -14.19 3.27
N PRO A 194 12.20 -13.51 2.16
CA PRO A 194 12.20 -12.05 2.11
C PRO A 194 10.79 -11.49 2.33
N VAL A 195 10.71 -10.34 3.00
CA VAL A 195 9.43 -9.71 3.40
C VAL A 195 9.24 -8.35 2.75
N LEU A 196 8.15 -8.20 2.00
CA LEU A 196 7.69 -6.94 1.42
C LEU A 196 6.80 -6.20 2.42
N ARG A 197 7.10 -4.92 2.68
CA ARG A 197 6.16 -4.00 3.32
C ARG A 197 5.17 -3.50 2.27
N LYS A 198 3.89 -3.89 2.39
CA LYS A 198 2.81 -3.34 1.57
C LYS A 198 2.10 -2.24 2.36
N ASP A 199 2.32 -1.00 1.93
CA ASP A 199 1.75 0.22 2.53
C ASP A 199 1.75 1.33 1.47
N PHE A 200 1.15 2.46 1.80
CA PHE A 200 1.18 3.67 0.97
C PHE A 200 2.39 4.52 1.37
N ILE A 201 3.52 4.26 0.71
CA ILE A 201 4.79 4.96 0.97
C ILE A 201 4.84 6.25 0.13
N ILE A 202 4.82 7.40 0.82
CA ILE A 202 4.86 8.74 0.22
C ILE A 202 5.97 9.62 0.81
N ASP A 203 6.74 9.13 1.79
CA ASP A 203 7.80 9.89 2.46
C ASP A 203 9.01 9.01 2.84
N GLU A 204 10.22 9.59 2.80
CA GLU A 204 11.48 8.92 3.15
C GLU A 204 11.49 8.38 4.59
N ALA A 205 10.79 9.04 5.51
CA ALA A 205 10.66 8.58 6.88
C ALA A 205 10.05 7.18 6.95
N GLN A 206 9.08 6.86 6.07
CA GLN A 206 8.49 5.53 5.98
C GLN A 206 9.47 4.51 5.40
N ILE A 207 10.37 4.92 4.50
CA ILE A 207 11.42 4.05 3.97
C ILE A 207 12.42 3.69 5.08
N LEU A 208 12.89 4.68 5.84
CA LEU A 208 13.75 4.44 7.00
C LEU A 208 13.08 3.51 8.03
N GLU A 209 11.79 3.75 8.31
CA GLU A 209 11.01 2.86 9.18
C GLU A 209 10.98 1.43 8.63
N SER A 210 10.71 1.27 7.32
CA SER A 210 10.68 -0.03 6.64
C SER A 210 11.99 -0.79 6.79
N VAL A 211 13.12 -0.10 6.60
CA VAL A 211 14.44 -0.68 6.81
C VAL A 211 14.61 -1.08 8.28
N ALA A 212 14.24 -0.21 9.22
CA ALA A 212 14.40 -0.45 10.65
C ALA A 212 13.57 -1.63 11.16
N ILE A 213 12.34 -1.82 10.66
CA ILE A 213 11.46 -2.92 11.04
C ILE A 213 11.79 -4.26 10.36
N GLY A 214 12.77 -4.27 9.46
CA GLY A 214 13.29 -5.49 8.86
C GLY A 214 12.68 -5.87 7.51
N ALA A 215 12.00 -4.94 6.82
CA ALA A 215 11.46 -5.19 5.48
C ALA A 215 12.60 -5.38 4.47
N ASP A 216 12.51 -6.35 3.58
CA ASP A 216 13.51 -6.58 2.53
C ASP A 216 13.13 -5.87 1.22
N ALA A 217 11.83 -5.62 1.05
CA ALA A 217 11.27 -4.83 -0.03
C ALA A 217 10.18 -3.87 0.47
N LEU A 218 9.87 -2.84 -0.33
CA LEU A 218 8.71 -1.96 -0.12
C LEU A 218 7.97 -1.71 -1.43
N LEU A 219 6.71 -1.27 -1.30
CA LEU A 219 5.85 -0.87 -2.40
C LEU A 219 5.95 0.64 -2.65
N LEU A 220 6.11 1.05 -3.90
CA LEU A 220 5.83 2.42 -4.37
C LEU A 220 4.70 2.35 -5.41
N ILE A 221 3.64 3.13 -5.22
CA ILE A 221 2.48 3.13 -6.11
C ILE A 221 2.57 4.37 -6.99
N VAL A 222 2.69 4.20 -8.32
CA VAL A 222 2.87 5.33 -9.22
C VAL A 222 1.69 6.29 -9.16
N ALA A 223 0.46 5.78 -9.14
CA ALA A 223 -0.76 6.58 -9.00
C ALA A 223 -0.81 7.42 -7.71
N ALA A 224 -0.02 7.09 -6.67
CA ALA A 224 0.04 7.82 -5.40
C ALA A 224 1.11 8.92 -5.37
N LEU A 225 1.96 9.00 -6.39
CA LEU A 225 3.21 9.77 -6.36
C LEU A 225 3.34 10.67 -7.58
N LYS A 226 3.85 11.88 -7.38
CA LYS A 226 4.30 12.72 -8.50
C LYS A 226 5.59 12.10 -9.10
N PRO A 227 5.87 12.29 -10.41
CA PRO A 227 7.06 11.72 -11.05
C PRO A 227 8.38 11.99 -10.29
N GLN A 228 8.59 13.24 -9.86
CA GLN A 228 9.79 13.63 -9.11
C GLN A 228 9.88 12.95 -7.75
N GLN A 229 8.73 12.74 -7.09
CA GLN A 229 8.64 12.08 -5.81
C GLN A 229 8.89 10.57 -5.95
N LEU A 230 8.36 9.92 -7.00
CA LEU A 230 8.67 8.53 -7.33
C LEU A 230 10.18 8.34 -7.51
N ASN A 231 10.83 9.19 -8.31
CA ASN A 231 12.27 9.13 -8.55
C ASN A 231 13.08 9.27 -7.25
N ALA A 232 12.73 10.28 -6.42
CA ALA A 232 13.40 10.51 -5.15
C ALA A 232 13.25 9.34 -4.18
N LEU A 233 12.02 8.83 -4.00
CA LEU A 233 11.74 7.72 -3.09
C LEU A 233 12.36 6.41 -3.58
N HIS A 234 12.31 6.12 -4.88
CA HIS A 234 12.96 4.95 -5.47
C HIS A 234 14.48 4.99 -5.27
N HIS A 235 15.12 6.14 -5.55
CA HIS A 235 16.55 6.34 -5.33
C HIS A 235 16.92 6.22 -3.84
N PHE A 236 16.11 6.80 -2.96
CA PHE A 236 16.34 6.73 -1.52
C PHE A 236 16.23 5.30 -1.00
N ALA A 237 15.20 4.55 -1.40
CA ALA A 237 15.02 3.15 -1.02
C ALA A 237 16.16 2.25 -1.50
N THR A 238 16.57 2.40 -2.77
CA THR A 238 17.67 1.60 -3.33
C THR A 238 19.01 1.92 -2.67
N THR A 239 19.28 3.19 -2.32
CA THR A 239 20.48 3.59 -1.54
C THR A 239 20.49 2.96 -0.15
N HIS A 240 19.31 2.69 0.43
CA HIS A 240 19.14 1.96 1.68
C HIS A 240 19.00 0.43 1.49
N LYS A 241 19.44 -0.10 0.33
CA LYS A 241 19.51 -1.52 -0.02
C LYS A 241 18.16 -2.25 -0.07
N MET A 242 17.06 -1.51 -0.13
CA MET A 242 15.73 -2.08 -0.28
C MET A 242 15.49 -2.49 -1.73
N SER A 243 14.85 -3.65 -1.93
CA SER A 243 14.15 -3.91 -3.20
C SER A 243 12.89 -3.04 -3.28
N VAL A 244 12.55 -2.55 -4.47
CA VAL A 244 11.39 -1.70 -4.66
C VAL A 244 10.47 -2.33 -5.70
N LEU A 245 9.27 -2.72 -5.26
CA LEU A 245 8.17 -3.11 -6.15
C LEU A 245 7.43 -1.83 -6.56
N VAL A 246 7.51 -1.45 -7.82
CA VAL A 246 6.83 -0.26 -8.35
C VAL A 246 5.51 -0.69 -8.98
N GLU A 247 4.40 -0.34 -8.34
CA GLU A 247 3.04 -0.72 -8.73
C GLU A 247 2.47 0.25 -9.78
N VAL A 248 1.98 -0.31 -10.89
CA VAL A 248 1.44 0.40 -12.05
C VAL A 248 0.07 -0.14 -12.47
N HIS A 249 -0.73 0.72 -13.10
CA HIS A 249 -2.09 0.44 -13.56
C HIS A 249 -2.31 0.81 -15.03
N THR A 250 -1.41 1.61 -15.61
CA THR A 250 -1.56 2.14 -16.97
C THR A 250 -0.22 2.14 -17.72
N ARG A 251 -0.28 2.33 -19.03
CA ARG A 251 0.91 2.47 -19.88
C ARG A 251 1.79 3.64 -19.48
N ASP A 252 1.19 4.78 -19.15
CA ASP A 252 1.92 5.98 -18.75
C ASP A 252 2.67 5.76 -17.43
N GLU A 253 2.04 5.04 -16.49
CA GLU A 253 2.68 4.66 -15.23
C GLU A 253 3.89 3.72 -15.42
N ILE A 254 3.87 2.86 -16.45
CA ILE A 254 5.04 2.04 -16.83
C ILE A 254 6.21 2.92 -17.26
N GLY A 255 5.96 3.92 -18.10
CA GLY A 255 6.98 4.89 -18.51
C GLY A 255 7.64 5.57 -17.30
N MET A 256 6.81 6.05 -16.36
CA MET A 256 7.29 6.66 -15.13
C MET A 256 8.10 5.69 -14.25
N ALA A 257 7.66 4.43 -14.13
CA ALA A 257 8.39 3.41 -13.37
C ALA A 257 9.75 3.09 -13.99
N VAL A 258 9.81 2.99 -15.33
CA VAL A 258 11.07 2.76 -16.08
C VAL A 258 12.01 3.94 -15.92
N ASP A 259 11.53 5.17 -16.05
CA ASP A 259 12.31 6.40 -15.87
C ASP A 259 12.87 6.52 -14.44
N ALA A 260 12.14 6.05 -13.44
CA ALA A 260 12.61 5.96 -12.05
C ALA A 260 13.71 4.91 -11.84
N GLY A 261 13.96 4.04 -12.83
CA GLY A 261 14.95 2.98 -12.79
C GLY A 261 14.44 1.68 -12.16
N ALA A 262 13.11 1.45 -12.14
CA ALA A 262 12.51 0.26 -11.54
C ALA A 262 13.10 -1.03 -12.11
N LYS A 263 13.45 -1.96 -11.21
CA LYS A 263 13.90 -3.32 -11.55
C LYS A 263 12.82 -4.38 -11.32
N ILE A 264 11.77 -4.01 -10.60
CA ILE A 264 10.60 -4.83 -10.31
C ILE A 264 9.36 -3.95 -10.53
N ILE A 265 8.51 -4.35 -11.47
CA ILE A 265 7.24 -3.67 -11.76
C ILE A 265 6.09 -4.62 -11.41
N GLY A 266 5.16 -4.12 -10.61
CA GLY A 266 3.92 -4.79 -10.26
C GLY A 266 2.76 -4.25 -11.07
N ILE A 267 2.11 -5.07 -11.88
CA ILE A 267 0.88 -4.69 -12.59
C ILE A 267 -0.30 -5.03 -11.69
N ASN A 268 -1.00 -4.02 -11.18
CA ASN A 268 -2.16 -4.23 -10.33
C ASN A 268 -3.44 -4.31 -11.15
N ASN A 269 -4.04 -5.51 -11.17
CA ASN A 269 -5.27 -5.79 -11.91
C ASN A 269 -6.51 -5.12 -11.27
N ARG A 270 -6.38 -4.51 -10.08
CA ARG A 270 -7.46 -3.78 -9.43
C ARG A 270 -7.39 -2.29 -9.78
N ASN A 271 -8.47 -1.75 -10.33
CA ASN A 271 -8.61 -0.31 -10.49
C ASN A 271 -8.80 0.35 -9.11
N LEU A 272 -7.94 1.29 -8.72
CA LEU A 272 -8.01 1.94 -7.40
C LEU A 272 -9.20 2.91 -7.26
N THR A 273 -9.83 3.30 -8.36
CA THR A 273 -11.01 4.18 -8.38
C THR A 273 -12.29 3.34 -8.30
N THR A 274 -12.45 2.34 -9.18
CA THR A 274 -13.69 1.52 -9.24
C THR A 274 -13.66 0.28 -8.37
N LEU A 275 -12.49 -0.14 -7.89
CA LEU A 275 -12.21 -1.40 -7.20
C LEU A 275 -12.48 -2.67 -8.02
N GLU A 276 -12.90 -2.54 -9.27
CA GLU A 276 -13.04 -3.63 -10.23
C GLU A 276 -11.69 -4.29 -10.47
N VAL A 277 -11.74 -5.60 -10.74
CA VAL A 277 -10.54 -6.41 -10.94
C VAL A 277 -10.63 -7.13 -12.27
N ASP A 278 -9.65 -6.91 -13.13
CA ASP A 278 -9.55 -7.54 -14.45
C ASP A 278 -8.11 -7.99 -14.73
N LEU A 279 -7.91 -9.32 -14.77
CA LEU A 279 -6.61 -9.94 -15.09
C LEU A 279 -6.12 -9.58 -16.50
N ALA A 280 -7.02 -9.18 -17.42
CA ALA A 280 -6.62 -8.69 -18.74
C ALA A 280 -5.81 -7.39 -18.67
N THR A 281 -5.81 -6.69 -17.53
CA THR A 281 -4.92 -5.53 -17.29
C THR A 281 -3.46 -5.95 -17.41
N THR A 282 -3.05 -7.03 -16.72
CA THR A 282 -1.71 -7.60 -16.85
C THR A 282 -1.40 -7.96 -18.31
N GLU A 283 -2.32 -8.64 -18.99
CA GLU A 283 -2.14 -9.10 -20.37
C GLU A 283 -1.90 -7.96 -21.35
N LYS A 284 -2.63 -6.85 -21.18
CA LYS A 284 -2.55 -5.65 -22.04
C LYS A 284 -1.27 -4.84 -21.78
N LEU A 285 -0.81 -4.78 -20.53
CA LEU A 285 0.31 -3.93 -20.13
C LEU A 285 1.67 -4.62 -20.25
N LEU A 286 1.72 -5.95 -20.18
CA LEU A 286 2.95 -6.73 -20.31
C LEU A 286 3.84 -6.35 -21.52
N PRO A 287 3.29 -6.16 -22.75
CA PRO A 287 4.11 -5.82 -23.93
C PRO A 287 4.81 -4.47 -23.84
N GLU A 288 4.36 -3.58 -22.95
CA GLU A 288 4.91 -2.23 -22.77
C GLU A 288 6.11 -2.21 -21.81
N ILE A 289 6.36 -3.29 -21.07
CA ILE A 289 7.45 -3.36 -20.10
C ILE A 289 8.76 -3.80 -20.82
N PRO A 290 9.85 -3.01 -20.70
CA PRO A 290 11.15 -3.39 -21.25
C PRO A 290 11.68 -4.72 -20.69
N LYS A 291 12.42 -5.46 -21.51
CA LYS A 291 13.08 -6.71 -21.10
C LYS A 291 14.05 -6.48 -19.92
N GLY A 292 14.19 -7.48 -19.06
CA GLY A 292 15.13 -7.48 -17.93
C GLY A 292 14.54 -6.99 -16.60
N ILE A 293 13.36 -6.37 -16.64
CA ILE A 293 12.57 -6.01 -15.45
C ILE A 293 11.84 -7.27 -14.95
N THR A 294 11.80 -7.45 -13.63
CA THR A 294 11.02 -8.52 -13.00
C THR A 294 9.56 -8.09 -12.92
N ILE A 295 8.65 -8.93 -13.42
CA ILE A 295 7.23 -8.56 -13.54
C ILE A 295 6.38 -9.34 -12.54
N VAL A 296 5.62 -8.61 -11.74
CA VAL A 296 4.67 -9.16 -10.76
C VAL A 296 3.24 -8.87 -11.21
N SER A 297 2.37 -9.87 -11.30
CA SER A 297 0.92 -9.64 -11.45
C SER A 297 0.26 -9.60 -10.08
N GLU A 298 -0.48 -8.53 -9.78
CA GLU A 298 -1.12 -8.31 -8.48
C GLU A 298 -2.64 -8.25 -8.58
N SER A 299 -3.33 -8.67 -7.52
CA SER A 299 -4.80 -8.68 -7.42
C SER A 299 -5.52 -9.63 -8.39
N GLY A 300 -6.68 -10.14 -7.98
CA GLY A 300 -7.59 -10.89 -8.86
C GLY A 300 -7.33 -12.38 -9.00
N ILE A 301 -6.17 -12.86 -8.55
CA ILE A 301 -5.81 -14.28 -8.59
C ILE A 301 -6.47 -14.98 -7.39
N ARG A 302 -7.56 -15.70 -7.65
CA ARG A 302 -8.40 -16.32 -6.61
C ARG A 302 -8.52 -17.82 -6.75
N THR A 303 -8.38 -18.33 -7.96
CA THR A 303 -8.53 -19.74 -8.30
C THR A 303 -7.31 -20.25 -9.03
N MET A 304 -7.21 -21.58 -9.15
CA MET A 304 -6.12 -22.17 -9.92
C MET A 304 -6.23 -21.91 -11.42
N GLY A 305 -7.43 -21.66 -11.93
CA GLY A 305 -7.60 -21.16 -13.29
C GLY A 305 -6.93 -19.80 -13.50
N ASP A 306 -7.09 -18.87 -12.55
CA ASP A 306 -6.50 -17.53 -12.63
C ASP A 306 -4.97 -17.58 -12.59
N LEU A 307 -4.41 -18.42 -11.72
CA LEU A 307 -2.96 -18.55 -11.61
C LEU A 307 -2.37 -19.20 -12.87
N LYS A 308 -2.99 -20.26 -13.42
CA LYS A 308 -2.59 -20.85 -14.70
C LYS A 308 -2.68 -19.85 -15.85
N ARG A 309 -3.71 -19.01 -15.86
CA ARG A 309 -3.87 -17.93 -16.83
C ARG A 309 -2.68 -16.98 -16.76
N MET A 310 -2.30 -16.50 -15.58
CA MET A 310 -1.14 -15.62 -15.42
C MET A 310 0.18 -16.35 -15.73
N ALA A 311 0.33 -17.63 -15.37
CA ALA A 311 1.52 -18.42 -15.65
C ALA A 311 1.81 -18.66 -17.14
N ALA A 312 0.78 -18.57 -17.98
CA ALA A 312 0.90 -18.63 -19.44
C ALA A 312 1.55 -17.38 -20.05
N TYR A 313 1.63 -16.28 -19.28
CA TYR A 313 2.32 -15.06 -19.68
C TYR A 313 3.74 -15.02 -19.09
N PRO A 314 4.65 -14.19 -19.65
CA PRO A 314 6.01 -14.01 -19.13
C PRO A 314 6.04 -13.14 -17.86
N VAL A 315 5.15 -13.42 -16.91
CA VAL A 315 5.23 -12.88 -15.55
C VAL A 315 6.24 -13.70 -14.75
N ASP A 316 7.01 -13.02 -13.90
CA ASP A 316 7.97 -13.67 -13.01
C ASP A 316 7.29 -14.17 -11.74
N ALA A 317 6.41 -13.35 -11.18
CA ALA A 317 5.73 -13.63 -9.93
C ALA A 317 4.26 -13.21 -9.94
N VAL A 318 3.51 -13.76 -8.99
CA VAL A 318 2.17 -13.34 -8.64
C VAL A 318 2.13 -12.90 -7.18
N LEU A 319 1.43 -11.80 -6.88
CA LEU A 319 1.11 -11.38 -5.52
C LEU A 319 -0.31 -11.79 -5.18
N VAL A 320 -0.45 -12.77 -4.29
CA VAL A 320 -1.72 -13.43 -3.98
C VAL A 320 -2.02 -13.30 -2.50
N GLY A 321 -3.23 -12.85 -2.16
CA GLY A 321 -3.69 -12.76 -0.78
C GLY A 321 -5.06 -13.37 -0.54
N GLU A 322 -6.07 -12.93 -1.29
CA GLU A 322 -7.46 -13.32 -1.00
C GLU A 322 -7.72 -14.81 -1.21
N GLY A 323 -7.31 -15.40 -2.35
CA GLY A 323 -7.53 -16.83 -2.62
C GLY A 323 -6.79 -17.74 -1.65
N LEU A 324 -5.55 -17.39 -1.27
CA LEU A 324 -4.78 -18.14 -0.26
C LEU A 324 -5.44 -18.08 1.12
N MET A 325 -5.97 -16.92 1.52
CA MET A 325 -6.61 -16.76 2.84
C MET A 325 -7.94 -17.49 2.95
N ARG A 326 -8.66 -17.66 1.84
CA ARG A 326 -9.92 -18.41 1.78
C ARG A 326 -9.72 -19.93 1.65
N GLY A 327 -8.51 -20.37 1.27
CA GLY A 327 -8.20 -21.78 1.01
C GLY A 327 -8.57 -22.24 -0.40
N ASP A 328 -8.88 -21.30 -1.30
CA ASP A 328 -9.25 -21.59 -2.70
C ASP A 328 -8.01 -21.82 -3.59
N LEU A 329 -6.81 -21.55 -3.05
CA LEU A 329 -5.51 -21.71 -3.70
C LEU A 329 -4.53 -22.43 -2.77
N SER A 330 -3.78 -23.39 -3.33
CA SER A 330 -2.58 -23.96 -2.71
C SER A 330 -1.32 -23.52 -3.48
N ILE A 331 -0.23 -23.32 -2.74
CA ILE A 331 1.10 -22.98 -3.27
C ILE A 331 1.93 -24.25 -3.56
N GLU A 332 1.53 -25.39 -2.99
CA GLU A 332 2.31 -26.65 -2.99
C GLU A 332 2.49 -27.23 -4.39
N GLU A 333 1.48 -27.02 -5.22
CA GLU A 333 1.53 -27.34 -6.64
C GLU A 333 2.35 -26.23 -7.34
N ARG A 334 3.48 -26.58 -7.98
CA ARG A 334 4.26 -25.62 -8.77
C ARG A 334 3.82 -25.65 -10.23
N TRP A 335 3.72 -24.46 -10.84
CA TRP A 335 3.03 -24.22 -12.11
C TRP A 335 3.93 -23.58 -13.15
#